data_AF-R7J4V5-F1
#
_entry.id   AF-R7J4V5-F1
#
_cell.length_a   1.000
_cell.length_b   1.000
_cell.length_c   1.000
_cell.angle_alpha   90.00
_cell.angle_beta   90.00
_cell.angle_gamma   90.00
#
_symmetry.space_group_name_H-M   'P 1'
#
loop_
_entity.id
_entity.type
_entity.pdbx_description
1 polymer ?
#
loop_
_entity_poly.entity_id
_entity_poly.type
_entity_poly.pdbx_seq_one_letter_code
_entity_poly.pdbx_strand_id
1 'polypeptide(L)'
;MNQELYERYLAKKAKKLGISVEELKAQGTSSPIKETQPVQEEAKYVQRTIQEQLDAEQNSVPIQQSFNGMQPETVKTEVPTYVFGPSKMQQTPNYNSSPISQPVKPEIKDTRENKFGLIGYPLGHSLSKVIHEAGFKSLGINAAYDILETPPDSLVDRIKWLKTNGYKGFNVTIPLKLPVSLFVNEVDNYADLARAVNTVYIDADKSLKAYNTDVIGFKRAIPSDIDLKGKKVAILGTGGAAHAACVALTEAGVEEIAFFTRNIPNSIELMNYVRRKFPSINFNVYQIENIRNLGEYSMLVNTTPIGMLGKAGDMMPVEPHALETLSRDAVVYDVIYNPKKTVLIKAAEKLGLRTITGLDMLIFQAVAAQELWFGNTPDWKDMKIAALETL
;
A
#
# COMPACT_ATOMS: atom_id res chain seq x y z
N MET A 1 19.36 3.44 -4.93
CA MET A 1 19.55 3.82 -3.50
C MET A 1 20.59 4.93 -3.47
N ASN A 2 20.36 6.04 -2.74
CA ASN A 2 21.37 7.11 -2.62
C ASN A 2 22.65 6.56 -1.96
N GLN A 3 23.82 7.02 -2.41
CA GLN A 3 25.14 6.60 -1.93
C GLN A 3 25.27 6.66 -0.40
N GLU A 4 24.77 7.72 0.24
CA GLU A 4 24.81 7.84 1.71
C GLU A 4 24.02 6.72 2.41
N LEU A 5 22.83 6.40 1.88
CA LEU A 5 21.99 5.32 2.40
C LEU A 5 22.62 3.94 2.15
N TYR A 6 23.30 3.77 1.02
CA TYR A 6 24.04 2.55 0.71
C TYR A 6 25.22 2.33 1.64
N GLU A 7 26.01 3.37 1.93
CA GLU A 7 27.13 3.27 2.89
C GLU A 7 26.62 2.95 4.30
N ARG A 8 25.52 3.59 4.74
CA ARG A 8 24.88 3.25 6.03
C ARG A 8 24.37 1.81 6.07
N TYR A 9 23.75 1.33 4.99
CA TYR A 9 23.30 -0.06 4.86
C TYR A 9 24.48 -1.03 4.98
N LEU A 10 25.56 -0.78 4.25
CA LEU A 10 26.75 -1.63 4.28
C LEU A 10 27.41 -1.64 5.67
N ALA A 11 27.52 -0.49 6.33
CA ALA A 11 28.05 -0.40 7.69
C ALA A 11 27.24 -1.23 8.69
N LYS A 12 25.90 -1.17 8.63
CA LYS A 12 25.03 -1.98 9.49
C LYS A 12 25.16 -3.47 9.21
N LYS A 13 25.17 -3.85 7.93
CA LYS A 13 25.32 -5.26 7.50
C LYS A 13 26.69 -5.82 7.89
N ALA A 14 27.76 -5.07 7.70
CA ALA A 14 29.14 -5.45 8.05
C ALA A 14 29.27 -5.67 9.56
N LYS A 15 28.73 -4.75 10.37
CA LYS A 15 28.66 -4.88 11.83
C LYS A 15 27.92 -6.14 12.29
N LYS A 16 26.80 -6.49 11.64
CA LYS A 16 26.03 -7.70 11.95
C LYS A 16 26.78 -8.99 11.60
N LEU A 17 27.59 -8.95 10.54
CA LEU A 17 28.41 -10.06 10.07
C LEU A 17 29.77 -10.15 10.77
N GLY A 18 30.15 -9.16 11.58
CA GLY A 18 31.45 -9.11 12.25
C GLY A 18 32.63 -8.88 11.30
N ILE A 19 32.38 -8.28 10.13
CA ILE A 19 33.40 -7.97 9.11
C ILE A 19 33.46 -6.45 8.85
N SER A 20 34.50 -6.00 8.16
CA SER A 20 34.63 -4.62 7.69
C SER A 20 33.71 -4.32 6.49
N VAL A 21 33.43 -3.04 6.24
CA VAL A 21 32.64 -2.62 5.07
C VAL A 21 33.39 -2.94 3.78
N GLU A 22 34.72 -2.84 3.79
CA GLU A 22 35.62 -3.16 2.69
C GLU A 22 35.56 -4.66 2.34
N GLU A 23 35.58 -5.54 3.34
CA GLU A 23 35.40 -6.99 3.15
C GLU A 23 34.01 -7.31 2.60
N LEU A 24 32.97 -6.67 3.11
CA LEU A 24 31.60 -6.84 2.61
C LEU A 24 31.45 -6.38 1.15
N LYS A 25 32.10 -5.28 0.77
CA LYS A 25 32.14 -4.80 -0.62
C LYS A 25 32.92 -5.76 -1.52
N ALA A 26 34.05 -6.29 -1.04
CA ALA A 26 34.89 -7.25 -1.77
C ALA A 26 34.16 -8.58 -2.05
N GLN A 27 33.32 -9.04 -1.12
CA GLN A 27 32.44 -10.20 -1.32
C GLN A 27 31.36 -9.97 -2.40
N GLY A 28 31.01 -8.71 -2.70
CA GLY A 28 30.11 -8.33 -3.79
C GLY A 28 30.80 -8.08 -5.13
N THR A 29 32.14 -8.03 -5.16
CA THR A 29 32.96 -7.82 -6.36
C THR A 29 33.79 -9.07 -6.68
N SER A 30 33.12 -10.15 -7.04
CA SER A 30 33.75 -11.26 -7.77
C SER A 30 33.20 -11.32 -9.20
N SER A 31 34.08 -11.05 -10.18
CA SER A 31 33.87 -11.22 -11.63
C SER A 31 33.57 -12.69 -12.03
N PRO A 32 33.06 -12.93 -13.25
CA PRO A 32 31.98 -13.86 -13.53
C PRO A 32 32.39 -15.33 -13.42
N ILE A 33 31.57 -16.11 -12.71
CA ILE A 33 31.64 -17.57 -12.76
C ILE A 33 31.09 -18.02 -14.12
N LYS A 34 31.93 -18.80 -14.82
CA LYS A 34 31.67 -19.47 -16.10
C LYS A 34 30.31 -20.18 -16.12
N GLU A 35 29.65 -20.11 -17.28
CA GLU A 35 28.51 -20.94 -17.64
C GLU A 35 28.81 -22.42 -17.37
N THR A 36 28.05 -23.03 -16.45
CA THR A 36 27.83 -24.47 -16.41
C THR A 36 26.41 -24.72 -16.91
N GLN A 37 26.30 -25.45 -18.02
CA GLN A 37 25.05 -25.88 -18.65
C GLN A 37 24.12 -26.57 -17.62
N PRO A 38 22.80 -26.31 -17.64
CA PRO A 38 21.87 -27.15 -16.90
C PRO A 38 21.65 -28.46 -17.65
N VAL A 39 21.95 -29.56 -16.97
CA VAL A 39 21.53 -30.91 -17.31
C VAL A 39 19.99 -30.96 -17.30
N GLN A 40 19.41 -31.49 -18.38
CA GLN A 40 17.99 -31.82 -18.49
C GLN A 40 17.66 -32.98 -17.54
N GLU A 41 16.96 -32.72 -16.45
CA GLU A 41 16.14 -33.73 -15.77
C GLU A 41 14.69 -33.25 -15.75
N GLU A 42 13.89 -33.84 -16.64
CA GLU A 42 12.45 -33.70 -16.69
C GLU A 42 11.81 -34.19 -15.38
N ALA A 43 10.99 -33.35 -14.77
CA ALA A 43 10.16 -33.69 -13.63
C ALA A 43 9.05 -34.69 -14.03
N LYS A 44 9.39 -35.98 -14.10
CA LYS A 44 8.45 -37.10 -14.32
C LYS A 44 7.47 -37.37 -13.17
N TYR A 45 7.25 -36.41 -12.27
CA TYR A 45 6.35 -36.58 -11.11
C TYR A 45 5.03 -35.81 -11.23
N VAL A 46 4.84 -34.95 -12.23
CA VAL A 46 3.62 -34.11 -12.38
C VAL A 46 2.64 -34.62 -13.46
N GLN A 47 3.03 -35.59 -14.29
CA GLN A 47 2.15 -36.14 -15.33
C GLN A 47 1.26 -37.30 -14.88
N ARG A 48 1.55 -37.97 -13.75
CA ARG A 48 0.74 -39.11 -13.29
C ARG A 48 -0.59 -38.69 -12.64
N THR A 49 -0.60 -37.55 -11.95
CA THR A 49 -1.76 -37.09 -11.16
C THR A 49 -2.87 -36.46 -12.00
N ILE A 50 -2.55 -36.01 -13.23
CA ILE A 50 -3.52 -35.39 -14.13
C ILE A 50 -4.29 -36.44 -14.96
N GLN A 51 -3.63 -37.54 -15.37
CA GLN A 51 -4.30 -38.61 -16.11
C GLN A 51 -5.24 -39.42 -15.22
N GLU A 52 -4.87 -39.67 -13.94
CA GLU A 52 -5.73 -40.37 -12.98
C GLU A 52 -6.99 -39.57 -12.59
N GLN A 53 -6.98 -38.24 -12.73
CA GLN A 53 -8.17 -37.39 -12.49
C GLN A 53 -9.08 -37.27 -13.72
N LEU A 54 -8.53 -37.36 -14.94
CA LEU A 54 -9.32 -37.31 -16.18
C LEU A 54 -10.05 -38.62 -16.47
N ASP A 55 -9.51 -39.77 -16.04
CA ASP A 55 -10.14 -41.08 -16.23
C ASP A 55 -11.29 -41.33 -15.22
N ALA A 56 -11.34 -40.57 -14.12
CA ALA A 56 -12.40 -40.64 -13.10
C ALA A 56 -13.67 -39.85 -13.47
N GLU A 57 -13.58 -38.88 -14.38
CA GLU A 57 -14.73 -38.05 -14.82
C GLU A 57 -15.46 -38.59 -16.07
N GLN A 58 -14.92 -39.61 -16.75
CA GLN A 58 -15.53 -40.19 -17.97
C GLN A 58 -16.60 -41.28 -17.71
N ASN A 59 -16.89 -41.66 -16.47
CA ASN A 59 -17.79 -42.78 -16.14
C ASN A 59 -19.07 -42.39 -15.37
N SER A 60 -19.74 -41.30 -15.75
CA SER A 60 -21.13 -41.05 -15.30
C SER A 60 -22.01 -40.51 -16.42
N VAL A 61 -22.94 -41.35 -16.89
CA VAL A 61 -24.00 -41.03 -17.87
C VAL A 61 -25.08 -40.17 -17.21
N PRO A 62 -25.56 -39.06 -17.81
CA PRO A 62 -26.69 -38.32 -17.25
C PRO A 62 -28.03 -38.89 -17.74
N ILE A 63 -28.89 -39.21 -16.78
CA ILE A 63 -30.31 -39.52 -16.99
C ILE A 63 -31.05 -38.20 -17.27
N GLN A 64 -31.78 -38.14 -18.40
CA GLN A 64 -32.71 -37.04 -18.72
C GLN A 64 -33.95 -37.13 -17.83
N GLN A 65 -34.26 -36.05 -17.10
CA GLN A 65 -35.62 -35.76 -16.65
C GLN A 65 -35.95 -34.28 -16.94
N SER A 66 -37.05 -34.11 -17.67
CA SER A 66 -37.70 -32.85 -18.02
C SER A 66 -38.47 -32.28 -16.82
N PHE A 67 -38.27 -31.00 -16.51
CA PHE A 67 -39.21 -30.22 -15.68
C PHE A 67 -39.50 -28.86 -16.31
N ASN A 68 -40.79 -28.61 -16.49
CA ASN A 68 -41.41 -27.38 -16.99
C ASN A 68 -41.40 -26.27 -15.93
N GLY A 69 -41.12 -25.05 -16.37
CA GLY A 69 -41.74 -23.79 -15.92
C GLY A 69 -41.56 -23.34 -14.46
N MET A 70 -40.66 -22.39 -14.23
CA MET A 70 -40.82 -21.33 -13.22
C MET A 70 -40.19 -20.02 -13.71
N GLN A 71 -40.88 -18.92 -13.44
CA GLN A 71 -40.58 -17.53 -13.83
C GLN A 71 -39.19 -17.06 -13.34
N PRO A 72 -38.55 -16.08 -14.00
CA PRO A 72 -37.31 -15.50 -13.51
C PRO A 72 -37.57 -14.61 -12.29
N GLU A 73 -37.38 -15.15 -11.08
CA GLU A 73 -37.16 -14.31 -9.90
C GLU A 73 -35.82 -13.59 -10.06
N THR A 74 -35.89 -12.28 -10.27
CA THR A 74 -34.73 -11.39 -10.21
C THR A 74 -34.33 -11.24 -8.75
N VAL A 75 -33.31 -11.99 -8.32
CA VAL A 75 -32.64 -11.71 -7.05
C VAL A 75 -31.85 -10.41 -7.24
N LYS A 76 -32.46 -9.29 -6.82
CA LYS A 76 -31.72 -8.05 -6.56
C LYS A 76 -30.69 -8.33 -5.48
N THR A 77 -29.45 -8.53 -5.88
CA THR A 77 -28.30 -8.42 -4.99
C THR A 77 -28.08 -6.94 -4.73
N GLU A 78 -28.69 -6.42 -3.67
CA GLU A 78 -28.33 -5.11 -3.13
C GLU A 78 -26.91 -5.22 -2.57
N VAL A 79 -25.95 -4.64 -3.28
CA VAL A 79 -24.62 -4.38 -2.74
C VAL A 79 -24.77 -3.22 -1.75
N PRO A 80 -24.49 -3.40 -0.44
CA PRO A 80 -24.64 -2.33 0.51
C PRO A 80 -23.68 -1.18 0.17
N THR A 81 -24.26 -0.01 -0.12
CA THR A 81 -23.55 1.25 -0.34
C THR A 81 -23.12 1.80 1.02
N TYR A 82 -21.85 1.59 1.39
CA TYR A 82 -21.30 2.13 2.63
C TYR A 82 -20.85 3.58 2.44
N VAL A 83 -21.67 4.50 2.93
CA VAL A 83 -21.40 5.95 2.97
C VAL A 83 -20.66 6.27 4.27
N PHE A 84 -19.50 6.93 4.17
CA PHE A 84 -18.89 7.60 5.33
C PHE A 84 -19.89 8.60 5.89
N GLY A 85 -20.30 8.43 7.15
CA GLY A 85 -21.19 9.37 7.82
C GLY A 85 -20.57 10.78 7.87
N PRO A 86 -21.39 11.84 7.98
CA PRO A 86 -20.88 13.20 8.02
C PRO A 86 -19.89 13.39 9.17
N SER A 87 -18.73 13.97 8.85
CA SER A 87 -17.70 14.36 9.80
C SER A 87 -18.30 15.25 10.91
N LYS A 88 -18.15 14.85 12.17
CA LYS A 88 -18.47 15.70 13.32
C LYS A 88 -17.29 16.61 13.67
N MET A 89 -16.93 17.52 12.77
CA MET A 89 -16.07 18.65 13.14
C MET A 89 -16.97 19.83 13.51
N GLN A 90 -16.86 20.31 14.74
CA GLN A 90 -17.42 21.60 15.14
C GLN A 90 -16.60 22.73 14.48
N GLN A 91 -17.28 23.74 13.95
CA GLN A 91 -16.67 24.91 13.32
C GLN A 91 -15.71 25.61 14.30
N THR A 92 -14.60 26.10 13.76
CA THR A 92 -13.56 26.85 14.48
C THR A 92 -14.10 28.17 15.03
N PRO A 93 -13.90 28.50 16.32
CA PRO A 93 -14.15 29.85 16.82
C PRO A 93 -13.05 30.81 16.38
N ASN A 94 -13.42 32.04 16.03
CA ASN A 94 -12.51 33.17 15.83
C ASN A 94 -11.69 33.41 17.11
N TYR A 95 -10.36 33.32 17.04
CA TYR A 95 -9.47 33.65 18.16
C TYR A 95 -8.91 35.07 18.02
N ASN A 96 -9.31 35.93 18.95
CA ASN A 96 -8.67 37.21 19.25
C ASN A 96 -7.23 36.97 19.72
N SER A 97 -6.32 37.83 19.27
CA SER A 97 -4.90 37.84 19.64
C SER A 97 -4.71 38.27 21.10
N SER A 98 -4.37 37.31 21.95
CA SER A 98 -3.68 37.53 23.22
C SER A 98 -2.71 36.36 23.44
N PRO A 99 -1.51 36.59 24.01
CA PRO A 99 -0.44 35.61 23.99
C PRO A 99 -0.76 34.44 24.93
N ILE A 100 -1.02 33.27 24.34
CA ILE A 100 -1.32 32.02 25.04
C ILE A 100 0.00 31.45 25.61
N SER A 101 0.02 31.23 26.92
CA SER A 101 1.08 30.50 27.63
C SER A 101 1.31 29.14 27.00
N GLN A 102 2.58 28.75 26.81
CA GLN A 102 2.96 27.48 26.21
C GLN A 102 2.22 26.29 26.86
N PRO A 103 1.58 25.40 26.08
CA PRO A 103 0.98 24.20 26.62
C PRO A 103 2.11 23.29 27.14
N VAL A 104 2.01 22.93 28.42
CA VAL A 104 2.89 21.95 29.06
C VAL A 104 2.78 20.63 28.29
N LYS A 105 3.89 20.20 27.69
CA LYS A 105 4.01 18.92 26.98
C LYS A 105 3.66 17.79 27.97
N PRO A 106 2.73 16.87 27.64
CA PRO A 106 2.58 15.66 28.43
C PRO A 106 3.86 14.84 28.29
N GLU A 107 4.65 14.82 29.35
CA GLU A 107 5.81 13.95 29.49
C GLU A 107 5.29 12.51 29.58
N ILE A 108 5.40 11.77 28.49
CA ILE A 108 5.09 10.33 28.50
C ILE A 108 6.16 9.67 29.34
N LYS A 109 5.86 9.43 30.62
CA LYS A 109 6.70 8.62 31.50
C LYS A 109 6.78 7.20 30.93
N ASP A 110 7.95 6.84 30.42
CA ASP A 110 8.31 5.49 29.97
C ASP A 110 8.25 4.53 31.16
N THR A 111 7.05 4.02 31.41
CA THR A 111 6.80 2.99 32.40
C THR A 111 5.87 1.95 31.80
N ARG A 112 6.47 0.84 31.32
CA ARG A 112 5.86 -0.42 30.81
C ARG A 112 5.42 -0.40 29.34
N GLU A 113 6.18 -1.13 28.52
CA GLU A 113 6.06 -1.49 27.10
C GLU A 113 4.91 -0.84 26.31
N ASN A 114 5.21 0.17 25.50
CA ASN A 114 4.24 0.67 24.51
C ASN A 114 3.96 -0.44 23.48
N LYS A 115 2.70 -0.87 23.34
CA LYS A 115 2.32 -1.89 22.37
C LYS A 115 1.66 -1.28 21.14
N PHE A 116 2.13 -1.68 19.97
CA PHE A 116 1.56 -1.37 18.67
C PHE A 116 1.36 -2.65 17.87
N GLY A 117 0.63 -2.60 16.77
CA GLY A 117 0.54 -3.75 15.89
C GLY A 117 -0.11 -3.47 14.54
N LEU A 118 -0.20 -4.50 13.74
CA LEU A 118 -0.89 -4.51 12.45
C LEU A 118 -2.06 -5.50 12.50
N ILE A 119 -3.25 -5.05 12.12
CA ILE A 119 -4.41 -5.93 11.90
C ILE A 119 -4.74 -6.02 10.41
N GLY A 120 -5.17 -7.20 9.97
CA GLY A 120 -5.55 -7.50 8.58
C GLY A 120 -5.57 -9.01 8.34
N TYR A 121 -5.92 -9.42 7.12
CA TYR A 121 -5.94 -10.84 6.77
C TYR A 121 -5.87 -11.10 5.26
N PRO A 122 -5.03 -12.05 4.79
CA PRO A 122 -3.89 -12.63 5.50
C PRO A 122 -2.78 -11.58 5.69
N LEU A 123 -1.93 -11.74 6.71
CA LEU A 123 -0.80 -10.80 6.92
C LEU A 123 0.54 -11.32 6.40
N GLY A 124 0.73 -12.64 6.34
CA GLY A 124 1.93 -13.28 5.81
C GLY A 124 3.24 -12.72 6.40
N HIS A 125 4.29 -12.60 5.58
CA HIS A 125 5.57 -12.00 5.95
C HIS A 125 5.55 -10.46 5.85
N SER A 126 4.66 -9.80 6.59
CA SER A 126 4.59 -8.33 6.61
C SER A 126 5.90 -7.71 7.11
N LEU A 127 6.43 -6.72 6.39
CA LEU A 127 7.61 -5.95 6.80
C LEU A 127 7.30 -4.92 7.89
N SER A 128 6.02 -4.71 8.25
CA SER A 128 5.61 -3.64 9.16
C SER A 128 6.31 -3.76 10.52
N LYS A 129 6.44 -4.98 11.06
CA LYS A 129 7.12 -5.20 12.34
C LYS A 129 8.56 -4.68 12.34
N VAL A 130 9.38 -5.14 11.39
CA VAL A 130 10.80 -4.76 11.31
C VAL A 130 10.98 -3.27 11.02
N ILE A 131 10.08 -2.68 10.23
CA ILE A 131 10.06 -1.24 9.92
C ILE A 131 9.74 -0.44 11.18
N HIS A 132 8.69 -0.82 11.90
CA HIS A 132 8.25 -0.06 13.06
C HIS A 132 9.22 -0.17 14.24
N GLU A 133 9.75 -1.37 14.52
CA GLU A 133 10.75 -1.57 15.57
C GLU A 133 12.05 -0.79 15.30
N ALA A 134 12.48 -0.69 14.05
CA ALA A 134 13.59 0.18 13.67
C ALA A 134 13.29 1.66 13.91
N GLY A 135 12.07 2.11 13.62
CA GLY A 135 11.62 3.47 13.91
C GLY A 135 11.60 3.77 15.41
N PHE A 136 11.03 2.87 16.23
CA PHE A 136 10.99 3.00 17.68
C PHE A 136 12.41 3.12 18.27
N LYS A 137 13.32 2.26 17.80
CA LYS A 137 14.74 2.30 18.18
C LYS A 137 15.40 3.62 17.81
N SER A 138 15.12 4.16 16.62
CA SER A 138 15.70 5.46 16.20
C SER A 138 15.23 6.63 17.06
N LEU A 139 14.04 6.52 17.66
CA LEU A 139 13.48 7.51 18.58
C LEU A 139 13.89 7.30 20.05
N GLY A 140 14.60 6.21 20.36
CA GLY A 140 14.88 5.81 21.75
C GLY A 140 13.63 5.37 22.53
N ILE A 141 12.56 4.97 21.84
CA ILE A 141 11.29 4.57 22.45
C ILE A 141 11.29 3.06 22.68
N ASN A 142 11.00 2.64 23.91
CA ASN A 142 10.77 1.24 24.23
C ASN A 142 9.33 0.84 23.85
N ALA A 143 9.19 0.13 22.73
CA ALA A 143 7.91 -0.30 22.18
C ALA A 143 8.02 -1.62 21.41
N ALA A 144 6.93 -2.38 21.39
CA ALA A 144 6.79 -3.62 20.63
C ALA A 144 5.77 -3.45 19.50
N TYR A 145 5.96 -4.19 18.40
CA TYR A 145 5.03 -4.22 17.27
C TYR A 145 4.58 -5.65 16.93
N ASP A 146 3.29 -5.91 17.06
CA ASP A 146 2.71 -7.25 16.81
C ASP A 146 2.07 -7.36 15.43
N ILE A 147 2.19 -8.53 14.80
CA ILE A 147 1.43 -8.88 13.60
C ILE A 147 0.22 -9.70 14.05
N LEU A 148 -0.97 -9.14 13.94
CA LEU A 148 -2.20 -9.67 14.50
C LEU A 148 -3.18 -10.05 13.40
N GLU A 149 -3.08 -11.27 12.89
CA GLU A 149 -4.04 -11.77 11.90
C GLU A 149 -5.47 -11.64 12.45
N THR A 150 -6.31 -10.99 11.64
CA THR A 150 -7.65 -10.57 12.03
C THR A 150 -8.55 -10.72 10.80
N PRO A 151 -9.22 -11.87 10.64
CA PRO A 151 -10.28 -12.02 9.65
C PRO A 151 -11.39 -10.97 9.85
N PRO A 152 -12.14 -10.59 8.79
CA PRO A 152 -13.24 -9.62 8.89
C PRO A 152 -14.21 -9.89 10.04
N ASP A 153 -14.61 -11.16 10.21
CA ASP A 153 -15.60 -11.57 11.20
C ASP A 153 -15.11 -11.40 12.65
N SER A 154 -13.79 -11.32 12.87
CA SER A 154 -13.18 -11.11 14.18
C SER A 154 -12.81 -9.65 14.46
N LEU A 155 -13.12 -8.72 13.55
CA LEU A 155 -12.72 -7.31 13.69
C LEU A 155 -13.26 -6.69 14.99
N VAL A 156 -14.52 -6.92 15.31
CA VAL A 156 -15.16 -6.36 16.53
C VAL A 156 -14.39 -6.78 17.78
N ASP A 157 -14.10 -8.08 17.90
CA ASP A 157 -13.42 -8.63 19.07
C ASP A 157 -11.95 -8.22 19.12
N ARG A 158 -11.29 -8.12 17.97
CA ARG A 158 -9.93 -7.59 17.88
C ARG A 158 -9.86 -6.16 18.39
N ILE A 159 -10.79 -5.29 17.99
CA ILE A 159 -10.82 -3.89 18.43
C ILE A 159 -11.04 -3.79 19.94
N LYS A 160 -11.99 -4.57 20.49
CA LYS A 160 -12.21 -4.65 21.96
C LYS A 160 -10.95 -5.10 22.69
N TRP A 161 -10.28 -6.14 22.17
CA TRP A 161 -9.07 -6.70 22.73
C TRP A 161 -7.91 -5.68 22.72
N LEU A 162 -7.68 -4.97 21.61
CA LEU A 162 -6.64 -3.94 21.51
C LEU A 162 -6.83 -2.84 22.57
N LYS A 163 -8.07 -2.38 22.78
CA LYS A 163 -8.40 -1.33 23.76
C LYS A 163 -8.05 -1.73 25.20
N THR A 164 -8.17 -3.01 25.55
CA THR A 164 -7.98 -3.52 26.92
C THR A 164 -6.60 -4.15 27.17
N ASN A 165 -5.81 -4.45 26.14
CA ASN A 165 -4.52 -5.17 26.25
C ASN A 165 -3.28 -4.28 26.12
N GLY A 166 -3.41 -2.99 26.44
CA GLY A 166 -2.27 -2.08 26.55
C GLY A 166 -1.75 -1.49 25.23
N TYR A 167 -2.47 -1.69 24.12
CA TYR A 167 -2.10 -1.06 22.84
C TYR A 167 -2.32 0.46 22.88
N LYS A 168 -1.41 1.18 22.21
CA LYS A 168 -1.43 2.64 22.04
C LYS A 168 -1.79 3.06 20.62
N GLY A 169 -1.64 2.15 19.66
CA GLY A 169 -2.00 2.37 18.27
C GLY A 169 -1.84 1.09 17.47
N PHE A 170 -2.39 1.07 16.26
CA PHE A 170 -2.22 -0.04 15.34
C PHE A 170 -2.40 0.42 13.90
N ASN A 171 -1.73 -0.24 12.98
CA ASN A 171 -2.03 -0.13 11.57
C ASN A 171 -3.10 -1.12 11.15
N VAL A 172 -3.77 -0.79 10.05
CA VAL A 172 -4.83 -1.58 9.45
C VAL A 172 -4.48 -1.81 7.99
N THR A 173 -4.55 -3.06 7.55
CA THR A 173 -4.40 -3.42 6.14
C THR A 173 -5.61 -4.18 5.61
N ILE A 174 -5.53 -4.61 4.36
CA ILE A 174 -6.58 -5.38 3.68
C ILE A 174 -7.02 -6.57 4.55
N PRO A 175 -8.33 -6.88 4.60
CA PRO A 175 -9.46 -6.17 3.99
C PRO A 175 -10.09 -5.12 4.94
N LEU A 176 -9.45 -4.80 6.07
CA LEU A 176 -10.09 -4.11 7.19
C LEU A 176 -10.05 -2.57 7.10
N LYS A 177 -9.36 -2.01 6.10
CA LYS A 177 -9.17 -0.54 5.99
C LYS A 177 -10.48 0.26 5.91
N LEU A 178 -11.52 -0.31 5.32
CA LEU A 178 -12.85 0.31 5.30
C LEU A 178 -13.68 -0.10 6.54
N PRO A 179 -13.86 -1.39 6.87
CA PRO A 179 -14.66 -1.81 8.02
C PRO A 179 -14.25 -1.20 9.37
N VAL A 180 -12.96 -0.93 9.58
CA VAL A 180 -12.48 -0.35 10.84
C VAL A 180 -13.08 1.04 11.14
N SER A 181 -13.51 1.77 10.10
CA SER A 181 -14.14 3.10 10.24
C SER A 181 -15.45 3.08 11.04
N LEU A 182 -16.09 1.92 11.20
CA LEU A 182 -17.31 1.77 12.01
C LEU A 182 -17.04 1.79 13.52
N PHE A 183 -15.78 1.64 13.93
CA PHE A 183 -15.38 1.49 15.34
C PHE A 183 -14.65 2.71 15.89
N VAL A 184 -14.37 3.71 15.05
CA VAL A 184 -13.53 4.86 15.40
C VAL A 184 -14.37 6.06 15.81
N ASN A 185 -13.82 6.87 16.70
CA ASN A 185 -14.50 8.05 17.25
C ASN A 185 -14.25 9.30 16.40
N GLU A 186 -13.05 9.41 15.85
CA GLU A 186 -12.61 10.54 15.02
C GLU A 186 -11.89 10.01 13.79
N VAL A 187 -12.08 10.67 12.65
CA VAL A 187 -11.46 10.33 11.36
C VAL A 187 -10.81 11.61 10.83
N ASP A 188 -9.53 11.51 10.46
CA ASP A 188 -8.81 12.64 9.87
C ASP A 188 -9.24 12.91 8.43
N ASN A 189 -8.87 14.09 7.93
CA ASN A 189 -9.25 14.51 6.58
C ASN A 189 -8.72 13.54 5.51
N TYR A 190 -7.53 12.97 5.66
CA TYR A 190 -7.01 12.00 4.69
C TYR A 190 -7.76 10.68 4.70
N ALA A 191 -8.16 10.16 5.86
CA ALA A 191 -8.97 8.95 5.97
C ALA A 191 -10.38 9.15 5.41
N ASP A 192 -11.00 10.31 5.61
CA ASP A 192 -12.28 10.65 4.99
C ASP A 192 -12.15 10.75 3.45
N LEU A 193 -11.14 11.46 2.97
CA LEU A 193 -10.89 11.66 1.54
C LEU A 193 -10.52 10.37 0.81
N ALA A 194 -9.65 9.56 1.42
CA ALA A 194 -9.25 8.27 0.85
C ALA A 194 -10.32 7.18 1.05
N ARG A 195 -11.34 7.44 1.88
CA ARG A 195 -12.37 6.47 2.27
C ARG A 195 -11.78 5.16 2.83
N ALA A 196 -10.70 5.29 3.58
CA ALA A 196 -9.95 4.17 4.13
C ALA A 196 -9.10 4.61 5.32
N VAL A 197 -9.01 3.77 6.34
CA VAL A 197 -8.16 3.96 7.52
C VAL A 197 -7.03 2.94 7.47
N ASN A 198 -5.78 3.37 7.61
CA ASN A 198 -4.62 2.47 7.70
C ASN A 198 -3.84 2.63 9.02
N THR A 199 -4.18 3.63 9.84
CA THR A 199 -3.48 3.97 11.08
C THR A 199 -4.50 4.40 12.13
N VAL A 200 -4.42 3.84 13.32
CA VAL A 200 -5.28 4.17 14.47
C VAL A 200 -4.41 4.50 15.67
N TYR A 201 -4.79 5.55 16.39
CA TYR A 201 -4.26 5.91 17.71
C TYR A 201 -5.33 5.62 18.77
N ILE A 202 -4.92 4.99 19.87
CA ILE A 202 -5.77 4.69 21.02
C ILE A 202 -5.47 5.71 22.11
N ASP A 203 -6.40 6.60 22.36
CA ASP A 203 -6.26 7.65 23.38
C ASP A 203 -6.33 7.06 24.81
N ALA A 204 -5.97 7.85 25.81
CA ALA A 204 -5.95 7.42 27.22
C ALA A 204 -7.35 7.00 27.71
N ASP A 205 -8.40 7.66 27.21
CA ASP A 205 -9.82 7.34 27.48
C ASP A 205 -10.36 6.16 26.65
N LYS A 206 -9.49 5.53 25.83
CA LYS A 206 -9.81 4.43 24.93
C LYS A 206 -10.66 4.82 23.71
N SER A 207 -10.82 6.10 23.42
CA SER A 207 -11.30 6.56 22.12
C SER A 207 -10.28 6.23 21.02
N LEU A 208 -10.78 6.02 19.81
CA LEU A 208 -9.98 5.67 18.64
C LEU A 208 -9.97 6.83 17.65
N LYS A 209 -8.78 7.34 17.34
CA LYS A 209 -8.56 8.35 16.29
C LYS A 209 -7.95 7.67 15.07
N ALA A 210 -8.56 7.87 13.92
CA ALA A 210 -8.24 7.15 12.70
C ALA A 210 -7.64 8.07 11.64
N TYR A 211 -6.62 7.55 10.96
CA TYR A 211 -5.82 8.28 9.99
C TYR A 211 -5.57 7.44 8.72
N ASN A 212 -5.24 8.13 7.63
CA ASN A 212 -4.69 7.51 6.43
C ASN A 212 -3.29 8.06 6.11
N THR A 213 -2.28 7.29 6.51
CA THR A 213 -0.87 7.61 6.24
C THR A 213 -0.40 7.12 4.87
N ASP A 214 -1.20 6.35 4.12
CA ASP A 214 -0.84 5.94 2.74
C ASP A 214 -0.81 7.18 1.83
N VAL A 215 -1.71 8.15 2.03
CA VAL A 215 -1.70 9.44 1.30
C VAL A 215 -0.37 10.16 1.52
N ILE A 216 0.04 10.27 2.79
CA ILE A 216 1.30 10.92 3.17
C ILE A 216 2.49 10.15 2.62
N GLY A 217 2.47 8.82 2.74
CA GLY A 217 3.52 7.93 2.25
C GLY A 217 3.71 8.03 0.75
N PHE A 218 2.61 8.03 -0.01
CA PHE A 218 2.62 8.20 -1.46
C PHE A 218 3.23 9.55 -1.85
N LYS A 219 2.77 10.63 -1.22
CA LYS A 219 3.27 11.99 -1.47
C LYS A 219 4.76 12.14 -1.17
N ARG A 220 5.21 11.68 0.00
CA ARG A 220 6.62 11.76 0.44
C ARG A 220 7.55 10.87 -0.40
N ALA A 221 7.03 9.82 -1.03
CA ALA A 221 7.80 8.95 -1.90
C ALA A 221 8.08 9.55 -3.28
N ILE A 222 7.38 10.63 -3.67
CA ILE A 222 7.65 11.36 -4.92
C ILE A 222 8.84 12.32 -4.69
N PRO A 223 9.95 12.17 -5.43
CA PRO A 223 11.06 13.12 -5.42
C PRO A 223 10.61 14.57 -5.63
N SER A 224 11.21 15.51 -4.88
CA SER A 224 10.84 16.93 -4.90
C SER A 224 11.10 17.65 -6.23
N ASP A 225 11.92 17.07 -7.11
CA ASP A 225 12.21 17.61 -8.45
C ASP A 225 11.16 17.18 -9.51
N ILE A 226 10.18 16.36 -9.14
CA ILE A 226 9.05 16.00 -10.00
C ILE A 226 7.90 16.97 -9.74
N ASP A 227 7.63 17.86 -10.69
CA ASP A 227 6.48 18.76 -10.67
C ASP A 227 5.31 18.19 -11.47
N LEU A 228 4.19 17.94 -10.78
CA LEU A 228 2.96 17.42 -11.36
C LEU A 228 1.87 18.49 -11.52
N LYS A 229 2.16 19.74 -11.14
CA LYS A 229 1.18 20.82 -11.19
C LYS A 229 0.73 21.08 -12.62
N GLY A 230 -0.58 21.08 -12.85
CA GLY A 230 -1.18 21.25 -14.18
C GLY A 230 -0.88 20.11 -15.15
N LYS A 231 -0.41 18.95 -14.67
CA LYS A 231 -0.13 17.78 -15.51
C LYS A 231 -1.29 16.80 -15.46
N LYS A 232 -1.33 15.90 -16.46
CA LYS A 232 -2.22 14.74 -16.46
C LYS A 232 -1.50 13.52 -15.90
N VAL A 233 -2.20 12.70 -15.13
CA VAL A 233 -1.67 11.47 -14.56
C VAL A 233 -2.63 10.30 -14.73
N ALA A 234 -2.07 9.11 -14.90
CA ALA A 234 -2.80 7.86 -15.06
C ALA A 234 -2.65 6.98 -13.81
N ILE A 235 -3.75 6.43 -13.30
CA ILE A 235 -3.77 5.47 -12.18
C ILE A 235 -4.36 4.15 -12.67
N LEU A 236 -3.61 3.06 -12.55
CA LEU A 236 -4.09 1.71 -12.82
C LEU A 236 -4.70 1.13 -11.54
N GLY A 237 -6.00 0.81 -11.58
CA GLY A 237 -6.79 0.31 -10.46
C GLY A 237 -7.63 1.39 -9.78
N THR A 238 -8.64 0.93 -9.03
CA THR A 238 -9.60 1.78 -8.29
C THR A 238 -9.80 1.31 -6.84
N GLY A 239 -8.81 0.61 -6.28
CA GLY A 239 -8.83 0.12 -4.89
C GLY A 239 -8.32 1.15 -3.88
N GLY A 240 -8.12 0.74 -2.62
CA GLY A 240 -7.72 1.64 -1.53
C GLY A 240 -6.39 2.38 -1.76
N ALA A 241 -5.40 1.74 -2.39
CA ALA A 241 -4.16 2.42 -2.77
C ALA A 241 -4.38 3.47 -3.87
N ALA A 242 -5.31 3.22 -4.81
CA ALA A 242 -5.71 4.18 -5.83
C ALA A 242 -6.39 5.41 -5.22
N HIS A 243 -7.19 5.23 -4.17
CA HIS A 243 -7.81 6.35 -3.46
C HIS A 243 -6.74 7.22 -2.77
N ALA A 244 -5.77 6.60 -2.10
CA ALA A 244 -4.68 7.34 -1.46
C ALA A 244 -3.83 8.11 -2.48
N ALA A 245 -3.48 7.47 -3.60
CA ALA A 245 -2.79 8.11 -4.71
C ALA A 245 -3.60 9.28 -5.30
N CYS A 246 -4.90 9.10 -5.51
CA CYS A 246 -5.80 10.14 -6.03
C CYS A 246 -5.80 11.40 -5.16
N VAL A 247 -5.91 11.25 -3.83
CA VAL A 247 -5.87 12.37 -2.88
C VAL A 247 -4.51 13.05 -2.94
N ALA A 248 -3.41 12.29 -2.89
CA ALA A 248 -2.06 12.85 -2.95
C ALA A 248 -1.77 13.60 -4.26
N LEU A 249 -2.23 13.07 -5.39
CA LEU A 249 -2.06 13.69 -6.71
C LEU A 249 -2.93 14.94 -6.87
N THR A 250 -4.13 14.93 -6.31
CA THR A 250 -4.98 16.13 -6.27
C THR A 250 -4.32 17.26 -5.47
N GLU A 251 -3.71 16.96 -4.32
CA GLU A 251 -2.93 17.94 -3.57
C GLU A 251 -1.66 18.41 -4.30
N ALA A 252 -1.09 17.58 -5.18
CA ALA A 252 0.02 17.96 -6.03
C ALA A 252 -0.40 18.93 -7.16
N GLY A 253 -1.70 19.23 -7.29
CA GLY A 253 -2.23 20.21 -8.22
C GLY A 253 -2.25 19.74 -9.67
N VAL A 254 -2.38 18.43 -9.91
CA VAL A 254 -2.60 17.86 -11.25
C VAL A 254 -3.84 18.47 -11.90
N GLU A 255 -3.87 18.55 -13.23
CA GLU A 255 -5.06 19.00 -13.98
C GLU A 255 -6.07 17.86 -14.16
N GLU A 256 -5.57 16.65 -14.40
CA GLU A 256 -6.38 15.49 -14.76
C GLU A 256 -5.85 14.21 -14.13
N ILE A 257 -6.77 13.38 -13.60
CA ILE A 257 -6.50 12.01 -13.16
C ILE A 257 -7.37 11.05 -13.97
N ALA A 258 -6.73 10.21 -14.78
CA ALA A 258 -7.37 9.13 -15.51
C ALA A 258 -7.21 7.80 -14.76
N PHE A 259 -8.32 7.17 -14.41
CA PHE A 259 -8.34 5.83 -13.83
C PHE A 259 -8.49 4.76 -14.91
N PHE A 260 -7.72 3.69 -14.82
CA PHE A 260 -7.82 2.53 -15.68
C PHE A 260 -8.21 1.30 -14.86
N THR A 261 -9.35 0.70 -15.15
CA THR A 261 -9.93 -0.40 -14.38
C THR A 261 -10.38 -1.54 -15.29
N ARG A 262 -10.45 -2.77 -14.77
CA ARG A 262 -11.02 -3.92 -15.48
C ARG A 262 -12.54 -3.80 -15.65
N ASN A 263 -13.20 -3.15 -14.68
CA ASN A 263 -14.65 -3.04 -14.65
C ASN A 263 -15.04 -1.59 -14.33
N ILE A 264 -15.48 -0.86 -15.36
CA ILE A 264 -15.92 0.54 -15.26
C ILE A 264 -17.12 0.69 -14.30
N PRO A 265 -18.19 -0.14 -14.39
CA PRO A 265 -19.30 -0.08 -13.44
C PRO A 265 -18.88 -0.03 -11.97
N ASN A 266 -17.89 -0.85 -11.57
CA ASN A 266 -17.39 -0.89 -10.19
C ASN A 266 -16.70 0.41 -9.73
N SER A 267 -16.41 1.33 -10.65
CA SER A 267 -15.71 2.59 -10.38
C SER A 267 -16.62 3.81 -10.41
N ILE A 268 -17.91 3.64 -10.74
CA ILE A 268 -18.88 4.75 -10.84
C ILE A 268 -19.00 5.51 -9.52
N GLU A 269 -19.09 4.81 -8.40
CA GLU A 269 -19.18 5.44 -7.08
C GLU A 269 -17.93 6.26 -6.75
N LEU A 270 -16.75 5.72 -7.06
CA LEU A 270 -15.48 6.44 -6.89
C LEU A 270 -15.48 7.70 -7.75
N MET A 271 -15.86 7.59 -9.03
CA MET A 271 -15.88 8.73 -9.96
C MET A 271 -16.82 9.83 -9.50
N ASN A 272 -18.04 9.47 -9.09
CA ASN A 272 -19.01 10.41 -8.55
C ASN A 272 -18.51 11.07 -7.27
N TYR A 273 -17.80 10.32 -6.42
CA TYR A 273 -17.21 10.83 -5.19
C TYR A 273 -16.09 11.84 -5.47
N VAL A 274 -15.08 11.48 -6.26
CA VAL A 274 -13.90 12.34 -6.50
C VAL A 274 -14.27 13.60 -7.27
N ARG A 275 -15.18 13.52 -8.25
CA ARG A 275 -15.67 14.71 -8.99
C ARG A 275 -16.40 15.70 -8.10
N ARG A 276 -17.16 15.22 -7.11
CA ARG A 276 -17.81 16.09 -6.12
C ARG A 276 -16.82 16.70 -5.13
N LYS A 277 -15.85 15.91 -4.67
CA LYS A 277 -14.87 16.36 -3.67
C LYS A 277 -13.81 17.30 -4.24
N PHE A 278 -13.45 17.11 -5.51
CA PHE A 278 -12.37 17.86 -6.17
C PHE A 278 -12.86 18.42 -7.53
N PRO A 279 -13.78 19.40 -7.52
CA PRO A 279 -14.43 19.90 -8.74
C PRO A 279 -13.47 20.62 -9.70
N SER A 280 -12.28 21.00 -9.23
CA SER A 280 -11.25 21.66 -10.03
C SER A 280 -10.36 20.69 -10.82
N ILE A 281 -10.50 19.37 -10.60
CA ILE A 281 -9.71 18.34 -11.26
C ILE A 281 -10.59 17.57 -12.25
N ASN A 282 -10.06 17.33 -13.44
CA ASN A 282 -10.72 16.47 -14.42
C ASN A 282 -10.51 15.00 -14.04
N PHE A 283 -11.60 14.23 -13.95
CA PHE A 283 -11.54 12.80 -13.66
C PHE A 283 -12.15 12.00 -14.79
N ASN A 284 -11.36 11.09 -15.35
CA ASN A 284 -11.79 10.15 -16.37
C ASN A 284 -11.61 8.71 -15.89
N VAL A 285 -12.43 7.80 -16.41
CA VAL A 285 -12.29 6.37 -16.16
C VAL A 285 -12.37 5.61 -17.48
N TYR A 286 -11.42 4.72 -17.68
CA TYR A 286 -11.28 3.92 -18.89
C TYR A 286 -11.12 2.46 -18.52
N GLN A 287 -11.41 1.61 -19.50
CA GLN A 287 -11.18 0.19 -19.40
C GLN A 287 -9.68 -0.10 -19.63
N ILE A 288 -9.05 -0.85 -18.71
CA ILE A 288 -7.60 -1.07 -18.71
C ILE A 288 -7.14 -1.88 -19.94
N GLU A 289 -7.97 -2.79 -20.45
CA GLU A 289 -7.68 -3.59 -21.65
C GLU A 289 -7.62 -2.74 -22.95
N ASN A 290 -8.17 -1.52 -22.89
CA ASN A 290 -8.23 -0.59 -24.02
C ASN A 290 -7.12 0.48 -23.99
N ILE A 291 -6.15 0.37 -23.07
CA ILE A 291 -5.00 1.27 -23.08
C ILE A 291 -4.20 1.05 -24.37
N ARG A 292 -4.10 2.10 -25.19
CA ARG A 292 -3.27 2.12 -26.42
C ARG A 292 -2.23 3.23 -26.39
N ASN A 293 -2.51 4.31 -25.67
CA ASN A 293 -1.66 5.49 -25.62
C ASN A 293 -1.68 6.07 -24.21
N LEU A 294 -0.49 6.41 -23.70
CA LEU A 294 -0.26 7.05 -22.42
C LEU A 294 0.58 8.34 -22.56
N GLY A 295 0.88 8.78 -23.78
CA GLY A 295 1.80 9.89 -24.06
C GLY A 295 1.37 11.26 -23.56
N GLU A 296 0.08 11.44 -23.21
CA GLU A 296 -0.42 12.66 -22.57
C GLU A 296 -0.16 12.69 -21.05
N TYR A 297 0.16 11.56 -20.43
CA TYR A 297 0.33 11.47 -18.98
C TYR A 297 1.79 11.68 -18.58
N SER A 298 2.02 12.57 -17.61
CA SER A 298 3.35 12.82 -17.03
C SER A 298 3.70 11.79 -15.94
N MET A 299 2.72 11.05 -15.44
CA MET A 299 2.95 9.97 -14.48
C MET A 299 1.97 8.82 -14.72
N LEU A 300 2.48 7.59 -14.70
CA LEU A 300 1.71 6.35 -14.65
C LEU A 300 1.89 5.70 -13.28
N VAL A 301 0.80 5.50 -12.55
CA VAL A 301 0.79 4.91 -11.22
C VAL A 301 0.14 3.53 -11.26
N ASN A 302 0.89 2.47 -10.98
CA ASN A 302 0.32 1.15 -10.76
C ASN A 302 -0.12 1.01 -9.29
N THR A 303 -1.43 0.82 -9.08
CA THR A 303 -2.01 0.47 -7.77
C THR A 303 -2.69 -0.89 -7.77
N THR A 304 -2.54 -1.65 -8.85
CA THR A 304 -3.04 -3.03 -8.96
C THR A 304 -2.06 -4.02 -8.33
N PRO A 305 -2.49 -5.25 -7.98
CA PRO A 305 -1.57 -6.30 -7.52
C PRO A 305 -0.77 -6.96 -8.66
N ILE A 306 -0.92 -6.54 -9.92
CA ILE A 306 -0.22 -7.14 -11.06
C ILE A 306 1.26 -6.72 -11.01
N GLY A 307 2.16 -7.71 -11.06
CA GLY A 307 3.60 -7.54 -10.84
C GLY A 307 4.05 -7.89 -9.42
N MET A 308 3.12 -8.17 -8.50
CA MET A 308 3.44 -8.56 -7.12
C MET A 308 3.90 -10.02 -7.09
N LEU A 309 4.92 -10.31 -6.27
CA LEU A 309 5.50 -11.64 -6.14
C LEU A 309 4.41 -12.69 -5.86
N GLY A 310 4.45 -13.82 -6.58
CA GLY A 310 3.43 -14.86 -6.54
C GLY A 310 2.72 -15.00 -7.88
N LYS A 311 1.38 -15.18 -7.86
CA LYS A 311 0.59 -15.55 -9.04
C LYS A 311 0.69 -14.59 -10.24
N ALA A 312 0.99 -13.32 -10.00
CA ALA A 312 1.07 -12.28 -11.04
C ALA A 312 2.45 -11.60 -11.11
N GLY A 313 3.50 -12.23 -10.56
CA GLY A 313 4.83 -11.62 -10.43
C GLY A 313 5.51 -11.31 -11.77
N ASP A 314 5.25 -12.14 -12.77
CA ASP A 314 5.81 -12.00 -14.12
C ASP A 314 4.86 -11.26 -15.09
N MET A 315 3.74 -10.75 -14.58
CA MET A 315 2.76 -10.01 -15.36
C MET A 315 3.02 -8.50 -15.28
N MET A 316 2.51 -7.79 -16.29
CA MET A 316 2.55 -6.33 -16.38
C MET A 316 1.13 -5.79 -16.46
N PRO A 317 0.79 -4.68 -15.78
CA PRO A 317 -0.57 -4.16 -15.74
C PRO A 317 -0.98 -3.42 -17.02
N VAL A 318 -0.04 -3.17 -17.94
CA VAL A 318 -0.25 -2.54 -19.25
C VAL A 318 0.60 -3.23 -20.31
N GLU A 319 0.15 -3.16 -21.55
CA GLU A 319 0.91 -3.68 -22.69
C GLU A 319 2.22 -2.89 -22.92
N PRO A 320 3.31 -3.53 -23.36
CA PRO A 320 4.59 -2.85 -23.62
C PRO A 320 4.47 -1.66 -24.57
N HIS A 321 3.71 -1.80 -25.66
CA HIS A 321 3.47 -0.73 -26.63
C HIS A 321 2.86 0.53 -25.98
N ALA A 322 1.92 0.37 -25.06
CA ALA A 322 1.33 1.51 -24.37
C ALA A 322 2.37 2.23 -23.49
N LEU A 323 3.25 1.47 -22.82
CA LEU A 323 4.34 2.05 -22.04
C LEU A 323 5.32 2.85 -22.91
N GLU A 324 5.63 2.37 -24.11
CA GLU A 324 6.52 3.04 -25.07
C GLU A 324 6.00 4.40 -25.56
N THR A 325 4.69 4.65 -25.43
CA THR A 325 4.11 5.96 -25.81
C THR A 325 4.33 7.04 -24.77
N LEU A 326 4.74 6.71 -23.53
CA LEU A 326 5.03 7.71 -22.50
C LEU A 326 6.15 8.65 -22.97
N SER A 327 6.01 9.94 -22.64
CA SER A 327 7.08 10.91 -22.88
C SER A 327 8.33 10.53 -22.07
N ARG A 328 9.52 10.91 -22.56
CA ARG A 328 10.80 10.59 -21.89
C ARG A 328 10.92 11.16 -20.48
N ASP A 329 10.22 12.25 -20.20
CA ASP A 329 10.19 12.91 -18.90
C ASP A 329 9.10 12.34 -17.97
N ALA A 330 8.30 11.37 -18.44
CA ALA A 330 7.27 10.75 -17.63
C ALA A 330 7.85 9.86 -16.53
N VAL A 331 7.06 9.68 -15.47
CA VAL A 331 7.43 8.89 -14.30
C VAL A 331 6.53 7.66 -14.19
N VAL A 332 7.13 6.49 -13.94
CA VAL A 332 6.38 5.27 -13.64
C VAL A 332 6.51 4.97 -12.14
N TYR A 333 5.39 5.05 -11.43
CA TYR A 333 5.31 4.78 -10.00
C TYR A 333 4.54 3.47 -9.76
N ASP A 334 5.23 2.43 -9.31
CA ASP A 334 4.61 1.18 -8.89
C ASP A 334 4.54 1.10 -7.37
N VAL A 335 3.33 1.01 -6.78
CA VAL A 335 3.16 0.90 -5.31
C VAL A 335 3.54 -0.47 -4.77
N ILE A 336 3.85 -1.44 -5.64
CA ILE A 336 4.36 -2.74 -5.25
C ILE A 336 5.80 -2.60 -4.75
N TYR A 337 6.08 -3.19 -3.59
CA TYR A 337 7.42 -3.19 -2.98
C TYR A 337 8.10 -4.57 -3.02
N ASN A 338 7.35 -5.64 -3.29
CA ASN A 338 7.88 -7.01 -3.40
C ASN A 338 7.31 -7.68 -4.66
N PRO A 339 8.14 -7.94 -5.70
CA PRO A 339 9.61 -7.89 -5.72
C PRO A 339 10.19 -6.47 -5.72
N LYS A 340 11.51 -6.34 -5.44
CA LYS A 340 12.24 -5.05 -5.46
C LYS A 340 12.09 -4.28 -6.78
N LYS A 341 11.94 -5.01 -7.90
CA LYS A 341 11.62 -4.47 -9.23
C LYS A 341 10.59 -5.37 -9.90
N THR A 342 9.40 -4.83 -10.15
CA THR A 342 8.34 -5.49 -10.93
C THR A 342 8.70 -5.52 -12.41
N VAL A 343 7.95 -6.29 -13.21
CA VAL A 343 8.10 -6.30 -14.68
C VAL A 343 7.88 -4.89 -15.25
N LEU A 344 6.87 -4.16 -14.74
CA LEU A 344 6.60 -2.77 -15.10
C LEU A 344 7.81 -1.86 -14.87
N ILE A 345 8.39 -1.90 -13.67
CA ILE A 345 9.55 -1.07 -13.32
C ILE A 345 10.76 -1.41 -14.19
N LYS A 346 11.03 -2.71 -14.44
CA LYS A 346 12.12 -3.14 -15.33
C LYS A 346 11.90 -2.66 -16.77
N ALA A 347 10.67 -2.70 -17.27
CA ALA A 347 10.33 -2.23 -18.61
C ALA A 347 10.50 -0.71 -18.72
N ALA A 348 10.03 0.05 -17.73
CA ALA A 348 10.17 1.50 -17.69
C ALA A 348 11.65 1.94 -17.66
N GLU A 349 12.48 1.28 -16.84
CA GLU A 349 13.93 1.54 -16.78
C GLU A 349 14.63 1.28 -18.13
N LYS A 350 14.23 0.24 -18.87
CA LYS A 350 14.77 -0.05 -20.21
C LYS A 350 14.45 1.05 -21.23
N LEU A 351 13.34 1.74 -21.05
CA LEU A 351 12.94 2.90 -21.88
C LEU A 351 13.62 4.21 -21.41
N GLY A 352 14.42 4.17 -20.35
CA GLY A 352 15.04 5.36 -19.76
C GLY A 352 14.08 6.23 -18.96
N LEU A 353 12.90 5.71 -18.63
CA LEU A 353 11.91 6.43 -17.82
C LEU A 353 12.35 6.45 -16.36
N ARG A 354 11.98 7.53 -15.66
CA ARG A 354 12.19 7.62 -14.22
C ARG A 354 11.19 6.71 -13.50
N THR A 355 11.66 5.99 -12.48
CA THR A 355 10.83 5.05 -11.73
C THR A 355 10.79 5.34 -10.23
N ILE A 356 9.65 5.05 -9.62
CA ILE A 356 9.43 5.08 -8.16
C ILE A 356 8.85 3.71 -7.77
N THR A 357 9.41 3.07 -6.75
CA THR A 357 8.94 1.76 -6.26
C THR A 357 8.18 1.88 -4.94
N GLY A 358 7.40 0.85 -4.61
CA GLY A 358 6.50 0.88 -3.46
C GLY A 358 7.19 0.88 -2.10
N LEU A 359 8.49 0.57 -2.04
CA LEU A 359 9.21 0.51 -0.78
C LEU A 359 9.25 1.87 -0.09
N ASP A 360 9.47 2.95 -0.84
CA ASP A 360 9.50 4.30 -0.25
C ASP A 360 8.14 4.71 0.30
N MET A 361 7.06 4.39 -0.41
CA MET A 361 5.70 4.55 0.09
C MET A 361 5.49 3.80 1.42
N LEU A 362 5.91 2.53 1.47
CA LEU A 362 5.78 1.67 2.64
C LEU A 362 6.56 2.23 3.85
N ILE A 363 7.74 2.81 3.64
CA ILE A 363 8.51 3.44 4.71
C ILE A 363 7.85 4.74 5.16
N PHE A 364 7.50 5.63 4.24
CA PHE A 364 6.99 6.95 4.61
C PHE A 364 5.60 6.90 5.26
N GLN A 365 4.75 5.94 4.90
CA GLN A 365 3.49 5.74 5.63
C GLN A 365 3.72 5.27 7.07
N ALA A 366 4.77 4.47 7.33
CA ALA A 366 5.13 4.02 8.67
C ALA A 366 5.76 5.14 9.50
N VAL A 367 6.59 5.98 8.88
CA VAL A 367 7.13 7.21 9.49
C VAL A 367 5.98 8.10 9.94
N ALA A 368 5.02 8.38 9.06
CA ALA A 368 3.85 9.19 9.38
C ALA A 368 2.98 8.57 10.48
N ALA A 369 2.83 7.25 10.53
CA ALA A 369 2.13 6.58 11.62
C ALA A 369 2.83 6.78 12.98
N GLN A 370 4.16 6.70 13.03
CA GLN A 370 4.91 6.95 14.26
C GLN A 370 4.93 8.43 14.66
N GLU A 371 4.95 9.35 13.70
CA GLU A 371 4.77 10.79 13.96
C GLU A 371 3.43 11.05 14.66
N LEU A 372 2.35 10.40 14.21
CA LEU A 372 1.03 10.49 14.83
C LEU A 372 0.99 9.89 16.25
N TRP A 373 1.69 8.78 16.48
CA TRP A 373 1.68 8.11 17.77
C TRP A 373 2.54 8.77 18.85
N PHE A 374 3.66 9.39 18.45
CA PHE A 374 4.67 9.89 19.40
C PHE A 374 4.92 11.40 19.31
N GLY A 375 4.47 12.07 18.25
CA GLY A 375 4.75 13.48 17.98
C GLY A 375 6.19 13.78 17.53
N ASN A 376 7.02 12.76 17.32
CA ASN A 376 8.41 12.86 16.87
C ASN A 376 8.61 12.07 15.56
N THR A 377 9.49 12.53 14.68
CA THR A 377 9.80 11.88 13.41
C THR A 377 10.91 10.84 13.57
N PRO A 378 10.66 9.54 13.31
CA PRO A 378 11.72 8.51 13.31
C PRO A 378 12.68 8.68 12.12
N ASP A 379 13.89 8.12 12.23
CA ASP A 379 14.83 8.10 11.10
C ASP A 379 14.37 7.10 10.03
N TRP A 380 13.77 7.64 8.96
CA TRP A 380 13.28 6.84 7.83
C TRP A 380 14.39 6.03 7.14
N LYS A 381 15.65 6.47 7.19
CA LYS A 381 16.79 5.72 6.61
C LYS A 381 17.00 4.42 7.38
N ASP A 382 16.91 4.47 8.70
CA ASP A 382 17.04 3.31 9.57
C ASP A 382 15.90 2.31 9.36
N MET A 383 14.68 2.81 9.22
CA MET A 383 13.50 2.01 8.88
C MET A 383 13.63 1.34 7.51
N LYS A 384 14.13 2.08 6.49
CA LYS A 384 14.36 1.54 5.15
C LYS A 384 15.45 0.48 5.12
N ILE A 385 16.53 0.65 5.87
CA ILE A 385 17.59 -0.36 5.99
C ILE A 385 17.04 -1.65 6.58
N ALA A 386 16.24 -1.57 7.65
CA ALA A 386 15.63 -2.75 8.26
C ALA A 386 14.71 -3.51 7.29
N ALA A 387 13.92 -2.80 6.49
CA ALA A 387 13.10 -3.41 5.44
C ALA A 387 13.96 -4.11 4.37
N LEU A 388 15.03 -3.45 3.90
CA LEU A 388 15.93 -4.00 2.88
C LEU A 388 16.76 -5.20 3.34
N GLU A 389 17.05 -5.31 4.64
CA GLU A 389 17.69 -6.51 5.21
C GLU A 389 16.74 -7.72 5.26
N THR A 390 15.43 -7.47 5.24
CA THR A 390 14.38 -8.51 5.33
C THR A 390 13.90 -8.94 3.94
N LEU A 391 13.98 -8.05 2.95
CA LEU A 391 13.69 -8.28 1.52
C LEU A 391 14.86 -8.92 0.77
#